data_AF-A0A2N5S836-F1
#
_entry.id   AF-A0A2N5S836-F1
#
_cell.length_a   1.000
_cell.length_b   1.000
_cell.length_c   1.000
_cell.angle_alpha   90.00
_cell.angle_beta   90.00
_cell.angle_gamma   90.00
#
_symmetry.space_group_name_H-M   'P 1'
#
loop_
_entity.id
_entity.type
_entity.pdbx_description
1 polymer ?
#
loop_
_entity_poly.entity_id
_entity_poly.type
_entity_poly.pdbx_seq_one_letter_code
_entity_poly.pdbx_strand_id
1 'polypeptide(L)'
;MLAKRSRNYRKRMIAMNQTNEIQDGVAKAEIHASNLEIMLKNPDDLPDDISQEFLKLQKQEILEDLQEQMKKNKAARGTSNINNDALSTNNDVEHLSSSNLASESASYQPSGRSTQDPSSQANVEYVDEDDSNNDFVDEEESIDPTLEGFPMI
;
A
#
# COMPACT_ATOMS: atom_id res chain seq x y z
N MET A 1 24.87 1.58 32.94
CA MET A 1 23.69 2.19 32.27
C MET A 1 23.75 2.16 30.73
N LEU A 2 24.93 2.28 30.11
CA LEU A 2 25.09 2.41 28.65
C LEU A 2 24.48 1.25 27.83
N ALA A 3 24.63 -0.01 28.27
CA ALA A 3 24.08 -1.17 27.56
C ALA A 3 22.54 -1.21 27.54
N LYS A 4 21.86 -0.66 28.56
CA LYS A 4 20.39 -0.55 28.57
C LYS A 4 19.93 0.51 27.57
N ARG A 5 20.63 1.65 27.53
CA ARG A 5 20.38 2.74 26.58
C ARG A 5 20.58 2.27 25.12
N SER A 6 21.66 1.52 24.83
CA SER A 6 21.90 1.03 23.46
C SER A 6 20.88 -0.02 23.01
N ARG A 7 20.46 -0.94 23.90
CA ARG A 7 19.38 -1.89 23.58
C ARG A 7 18.06 -1.18 23.31
N ASN A 8 17.71 -0.18 24.11
CA ASN A 8 16.49 0.59 23.91
C ASN A 8 16.51 1.35 22.58
N TYR A 9 17.66 1.96 22.23
CA TYR A 9 17.85 2.60 20.93
C TYR A 9 17.66 1.62 19.77
N ARG A 10 18.30 0.45 19.83
CA ARG A 10 18.15 -0.60 18.81
C ARG A 10 16.70 -1.07 18.68
N LYS A 11 15.99 -1.28 19.80
CA LYS A 11 14.58 -1.67 19.80
C LYS A 11 13.71 -0.62 19.12
N ARG A 12 13.93 0.68 19.41
CA ARG A 12 13.20 1.78 18.76
C ARG A 12 13.42 1.80 17.26
N MET A 13 14.67 1.65 16.81
CA MET A 13 14.99 1.58 15.37
C MET A 13 14.30 0.42 14.67
N ILE A 14 14.31 -0.78 15.28
CA ILE A 14 13.62 -1.95 14.73
C ILE A 14 12.12 -1.70 14.61
N ALA A 15 11.50 -1.19 15.68
CA ALA A 15 10.06 -0.89 15.66
C ALA A 15 9.71 0.13 14.57
N MET A 16 10.52 1.18 14.41
CA MET A 16 10.30 2.19 13.37
C MET A 16 10.40 1.61 11.97
N ASN A 17 11.41 0.78 11.70
CA ASN A 17 11.55 0.11 10.40
C ASN A 17 10.35 -0.79 10.09
N GLN A 18 9.88 -1.55 11.09
CA GLN A 18 8.68 -2.39 10.94
C GLN A 18 7.44 -1.55 10.65
N THR A 19 7.24 -0.43 11.35
CA THR A 19 6.13 0.47 11.08
C THR A 19 6.20 1.03 9.66
N ASN A 20 7.38 1.44 9.20
CA ASN A 20 7.57 1.97 7.84
C ASN A 20 7.26 0.91 6.77
N GLU A 21 7.69 -0.34 6.96
CA GLU A 21 7.36 -1.46 6.07
C GLU A 21 5.85 -1.71 6.00
N ILE A 22 5.16 -1.65 7.14
CA ILE A 22 3.70 -1.80 7.19
C ILE A 22 3.01 -0.65 6.44
N GLN A 23 3.45 0.59 6.66
CA GLN A 23 2.87 1.76 5.99
C GLN A 23 3.06 1.71 4.48
N ASP A 24 4.23 1.30 4.00
CA ASP A 24 4.48 1.09 2.56
C ASP A 24 3.56 -0.01 1.99
N GLY A 25 3.38 -1.11 2.73
CA GLY A 25 2.44 -2.17 2.36
C GLY A 25 0.99 -1.68 2.28
N VAL A 26 0.55 -0.87 3.24
CA VAL A 26 -0.79 -0.28 3.26
C VAL A 26 -0.99 0.67 2.08
N ALA A 27 -0.05 1.58 1.84
CA ALA A 27 -0.13 2.53 0.71
C ALA A 27 -0.23 1.80 -0.64
N LYS A 28 0.56 0.73 -0.83
CA LYS A 28 0.46 -0.11 -2.03
C LYS A 28 -0.90 -0.79 -2.15
N ALA A 29 -1.42 -1.35 -1.06
CA ALA A 29 -2.72 -2.01 -1.07
C ALA A 29 -3.87 -1.02 -1.39
N GLU A 30 -3.81 0.20 -0.85
CA GLU A 30 -4.79 1.25 -1.13
C GLU A 30 -4.78 1.66 -2.61
N ILE A 31 -3.60 1.84 -3.21
CA ILE A 31 -3.47 2.11 -4.65
C ILE A 31 -4.07 0.96 -5.46
N HIS A 32 -3.73 -0.30 -5.12
CA HIS A 32 -4.28 -1.46 -5.82
C HIS A 32 -5.81 -1.57 -5.70
N ALA A 33 -6.37 -1.25 -4.52
CA ALA A 33 -7.81 -1.24 -4.30
C ALA A 33 -8.49 -0.15 -5.13
N SER A 34 -7.94 1.07 -5.15
CA SER A 34 -8.42 2.17 -5.98
C SER A 34 -8.38 1.83 -7.48
N ASN A 35 -7.26 1.27 -7.95
CA ASN A 35 -7.12 0.85 -9.34
C ASN A 35 -8.16 -0.22 -9.72
N LEU A 36 -8.44 -1.17 -8.82
CA LEU A 36 -9.47 -2.17 -9.04
C LEU A 36 -10.86 -1.53 -9.12
N GLU A 37 -11.18 -0.58 -8.24
CA GLU A 37 -12.46 0.15 -8.27
C GLU A 37 -12.65 0.90 -9.60
N ILE A 38 -11.60 1.57 -10.09
CA ILE A 38 -11.61 2.25 -11.39
C ILE A 38 -11.83 1.25 -12.53
N MET A 39 -11.11 0.12 -12.52
CA MET A 39 -11.21 -0.91 -13.56
C MET A 39 -12.59 -1.56 -13.63
N LEU A 40 -13.31 -1.66 -12.50
CA LEU A 40 -14.66 -2.24 -12.42
C LEU A 40 -15.77 -1.34 -13.00
N LYS A 41 -15.56 -0.02 -13.07
CA LYS A 41 -16.57 0.92 -13.60
C LYS A 41 -16.70 0.77 -15.11
N ASN A 42 -17.91 0.71 -15.67
CA ASN A 42 -18.05 0.74 -17.13
C ASN A 42 -18.12 2.18 -17.62
N PRO A 43 -17.41 2.54 -18.70
CA PRO A 43 -17.54 3.86 -19.30
C PRO A 43 -18.97 4.12 -19.76
N ASP A 44 -19.65 3.14 -20.34
CA ASP A 44 -21.01 3.31 -20.89
C ASP A 44 -22.07 3.63 -19.82
N ASP A 45 -21.76 3.41 -18.53
CA ASP A 45 -22.65 3.74 -17.41
C ASP A 45 -22.55 5.23 -17.00
N LEU A 46 -21.63 6.00 -17.59
CA LEU A 46 -21.43 7.43 -17.29
C LEU A 46 -22.29 8.33 -18.20
N PRO A 47 -22.85 9.42 -17.66
CA PRO A 47 -23.87 10.23 -18.34
C PRO A 47 -23.35 11.17 -19.42
N ASP A 48 -22.06 11.49 -19.43
CA ASP A 48 -21.46 12.46 -20.35
C ASP A 48 -20.17 11.93 -21.00
N ASP A 49 -19.93 12.34 -22.24
CA ASP A 49 -18.81 11.88 -23.07
C ASP A 49 -17.45 12.19 -22.43
N ILE A 50 -17.34 13.28 -21.65
CA ILE A 50 -16.07 13.69 -21.03
C ILE A 50 -15.71 12.72 -19.90
N SER A 51 -16.66 12.37 -19.05
CA SER A 51 -16.52 11.40 -17.97
C SER A 51 -16.17 10.02 -18.54
N GLN A 52 -16.79 9.63 -19.65
CA GLN A 52 -16.47 8.39 -20.36
C GLN A 52 -15.02 8.35 -20.84
N GLU A 53 -14.58 9.39 -21.54
CA GLU A 53 -13.21 9.49 -22.04
C GLU A 53 -12.19 9.58 -20.89
N PHE A 54 -12.52 10.31 -19.82
CA PHE A 54 -11.68 10.39 -18.63
C PHE A 54 -11.49 9.03 -17.97
N LEU A 55 -12.56 8.26 -17.78
CA LEU A 55 -12.46 6.91 -17.22
C LEU A 55 -11.63 5.98 -18.13
N LYS A 56 -11.78 6.08 -19.46
CA LYS A 56 -10.95 5.32 -20.40
C LYS A 56 -9.46 5.67 -20.24
N LEU A 57 -9.13 6.95 -20.10
CA LEU A 57 -7.75 7.40 -19.87
C LEU A 57 -7.18 6.86 -18.55
N GLN A 58 -7.93 6.94 -17.45
CA GLN A 58 -7.49 6.39 -16.17
C GLN A 58 -7.23 4.88 -16.24
N LYS A 59 -8.11 4.13 -16.92
CA LYS A 59 -7.91 2.70 -17.12
C LYS A 59 -6.68 2.40 -17.97
N GLN A 60 -6.44 3.19 -19.01
CA GLN A 60 -5.27 3.04 -19.87
C GLN A 60 -3.98 3.28 -19.08
N GLU A 61 -3.92 4.33 -18.26
CA GLU A 61 -2.77 4.64 -17.39
C GLU A 61 -2.46 3.46 -16.44
N ILE A 62 -3.48 2.91 -15.77
CA ILE A 62 -3.32 1.75 -14.87
C ILE A 62 -2.76 0.53 -15.61
N LEU A 63 -3.24 0.26 -16.82
CA LEU A 63 -2.76 -0.86 -17.63
C LEU A 63 -1.31 -0.66 -18.09
N GLU A 64 -0.93 0.55 -18.47
CA GLU A 64 0.43 0.89 -18.87
C GLU A 64 1.43 0.73 -17.71
N ASP A 65 1.08 1.24 -16.52
CA ASP A 65 1.90 1.06 -15.32
C ASP A 65 2.07 -0.43 -14.98
N LEU A 66 0.98 -1.21 -15.02
CA LEU A 66 1.05 -2.66 -14.77
C LEU A 66 1.96 -3.37 -15.78
N GLN A 67 1.91 -2.99 -17.06
CA GLN A 67 2.81 -3.52 -18.08
C GLN A 67 4.27 -3.15 -17.82
N GLU A 68 4.53 -1.92 -17.38
CA GLU A 68 5.88 -1.46 -17.03
C GLU A 68 6.43 -2.24 -15.84
N GLN A 69 5.63 -2.44 -14.78
CA GLN A 69 5.98 -3.26 -13.63
C GLN A 69 6.27 -4.71 -14.04
N MET A 70 5.45 -5.30 -14.91
CA MET A 70 5.70 -6.64 -15.45
C MET A 70 7.02 -6.73 -16.22
N LYS A 71 7.37 -5.70 -17.01
CA LYS A 71 8.66 -5.64 -17.74
C LYS A 71 9.84 -5.53 -16.76
N LYS A 72 9.75 -4.64 -15.75
CA LYS A 72 10.76 -4.50 -14.68
C LYS A 72 10.98 -5.81 -13.93
N ASN A 73 9.90 -6.50 -13.56
CA ASN A 73 9.95 -7.77 -12.85
C ASN A 73 10.56 -8.90 -13.71
N LYS A 74 10.27 -8.92 -15.02
CA LYS A 74 10.90 -9.86 -15.96
C LYS A 74 12.41 -9.62 -16.10
N ALA A 75 12.84 -8.36 -16.20
CA ALA A 75 14.26 -8.01 -16.25
C ALA A 75 15.00 -8.43 -14.96
N ALA A 76 14.39 -8.20 -13.80
CA ALA A 76 14.95 -8.61 -12.51
C ALA A 76 15.01 -10.13 -12.31
N ARG A 77 14.09 -10.90 -12.91
CA ARG A 77 14.13 -12.38 -12.88
C ARG A 77 15.07 -12.99 -13.92
N GLY A 78 15.22 -12.35 -15.08
CA GLY A 78 16.12 -12.80 -16.15
C GLY A 78 17.60 -12.76 -15.78
N THR A 79 18.00 -11.94 -14.80
CA THR A 79 19.36 -11.91 -14.25
C THR A 79 19.62 -12.96 -13.16
N SER A 80 18.57 -13.64 -12.65
CA SER A 80 18.67 -14.58 -11.53
C SER A 80 18.80 -16.07 -11.96
N ASN A 81 18.69 -16.40 -13.25
CA ASN A 81 18.75 -17.77 -13.76
C ASN A 81 19.93 -17.94 -14.75
N ILE A 82 21.16 -17.88 -14.24
CA ILE A 82 22.31 -18.53 -14.87
C ILE A 82 23.12 -19.16 -13.75
N ASN A 83 22.60 -20.21 -13.14
CA ASN A 83 23.36 -21.30 -12.53
C ASN A 83 22.35 -22.40 -12.15
N ASN A 84 22.61 -23.59 -12.65
CA ASN A 84 21.93 -24.87 -12.45
C ASN A 84 20.87 -25.24 -13.50
N ASP A 85 21.14 -26.41 -14.10
CA ASP A 85 20.26 -27.29 -14.83
C ASP A 85 20.15 -27.12 -16.35
N ALA A 86 21.32 -27.15 -16.99
CA ALA A 86 21.45 -27.84 -18.27
C ALA A 86 21.48 -29.37 -18.04
N LEU A 87 20.31 -29.99 -17.87
CA LEU A 87 20.10 -31.40 -18.19
C LEU A 87 18.79 -31.52 -18.99
N SER A 88 18.98 -31.30 -20.29
CA SER A 88 18.15 -31.77 -21.39
C SER A 88 17.76 -33.24 -21.21
N THR A 89 16.45 -33.54 -21.25
CA THR A 89 15.90 -34.67 -22.01
C THR A 89 14.48 -34.35 -22.49
N ASN A 90 14.17 -34.85 -23.67
CA ASN A 90 13.10 -34.46 -24.58
C ASN A 90 11.76 -35.18 -24.33
N ASN A 91 10.73 -34.64 -25.00
CA ASN A 91 9.48 -35.27 -25.48
C ASN A 91 8.41 -35.63 -24.42
N ASP A 92 7.24 -34.98 -24.48
CA ASP A 92 6.12 -35.51 -25.25
C ASP A 92 4.93 -34.54 -25.21
N VAL A 93 4.44 -34.21 -26.41
CA VAL A 93 3.12 -33.64 -26.65
C VAL A 93 2.17 -34.83 -26.79
N GLU A 94 1.09 -34.83 -26.02
CA GLU A 94 -0.27 -35.28 -26.40
C GLU A 94 -1.03 -35.94 -25.24
N HIS A 95 -2.31 -35.54 -25.15
CA HIS A 95 -3.43 -36.19 -24.49
C HIS A 95 -3.33 -36.53 -23.00
N LEU A 96 -4.07 -35.80 -22.16
CA LEU A 96 -5.15 -36.38 -21.34
C LEU A 96 -6.21 -35.31 -21.03
N SER A 97 -7.26 -35.26 -21.86
CA SER A 97 -8.58 -34.82 -21.42
C SER A 97 -9.21 -35.94 -20.61
N SER A 98 -9.69 -35.66 -19.39
CA SER A 98 -10.99 -36.11 -18.86
C SER A 98 -11.22 -35.61 -17.43
N SER A 99 -12.25 -34.78 -17.31
CA SER A 99 -13.36 -34.80 -16.36
C SER A 99 -13.16 -35.19 -14.87
N ASN A 100 -13.92 -34.43 -14.07
CA ASN A 100 -14.43 -34.73 -12.72
C ASN A 100 -13.49 -34.50 -11.54
N LEU A 101 -13.48 -33.26 -11.04
CA LEU A 101 -13.50 -33.05 -9.59
C LEU A 101 -14.66 -32.13 -9.26
N ALA A 102 -15.71 -32.77 -8.73
CA ALA A 102 -16.89 -32.14 -8.18
C ALA A 102 -16.47 -31.11 -7.12
N SER A 103 -17.04 -29.91 -7.23
CA SER A 103 -16.97 -28.88 -6.22
C SER A 103 -17.61 -29.39 -4.92
N GLU A 104 -16.81 -29.74 -3.93
CA GLU A 104 -17.29 -29.76 -2.54
C GLU A 104 -17.32 -28.31 -2.03
N SER A 105 -18.50 -27.71 -2.12
CA SER A 105 -18.83 -26.46 -1.45
C SER A 105 -18.80 -26.69 0.05
N ALA A 106 -17.73 -26.24 0.72
CA ALA A 106 -17.67 -26.15 2.16
C ALA A 106 -18.72 -25.12 2.65
N SER A 107 -19.86 -25.63 3.08
CA SER A 107 -20.92 -24.89 3.76
C SER A 107 -20.40 -24.38 5.12
N TYR A 108 -19.90 -23.13 5.16
CA TYR A 108 -19.66 -22.44 6.41
C TYR A 108 -20.99 -21.93 6.98
N GLN A 109 -21.48 -22.58 8.03
CA GLN A 109 -22.53 -22.02 8.88
C GLN A 109 -21.90 -21.15 9.98
N PRO A 110 -22.25 -19.86 10.11
CA PRO A 110 -21.86 -19.07 11.26
C PRO A 110 -22.76 -19.47 12.43
N SER A 111 -22.23 -20.31 13.32
CA SER A 111 -22.90 -20.62 14.58
C SER A 111 -22.47 -19.61 15.64
N GLY A 112 -23.45 -19.05 16.35
CA GLY A 112 -23.23 -18.53 17.70
C GLY A 112 -22.98 -17.03 17.81
N ARG A 113 -24.07 -16.28 17.81
CA ARG A 113 -24.23 -14.96 18.43
C ARG A 113 -23.63 -14.97 19.86
N SER A 114 -22.55 -14.23 20.09
CA SER A 114 -22.14 -13.81 21.44
C SER A 114 -22.20 -12.30 21.49
N THR A 115 -23.34 -11.79 21.97
CA THR A 115 -23.49 -10.39 22.36
C THR A 115 -22.67 -10.17 23.62
N GLN A 116 -21.49 -9.59 23.49
CA GLN A 116 -20.84 -8.92 24.61
C GLN A 116 -20.30 -7.57 24.12
N ASP A 117 -21.10 -6.56 24.40
CA ASP A 117 -20.75 -5.15 24.35
C ASP A 117 -19.98 -4.81 25.63
N PRO A 118 -18.77 -4.25 25.57
CA PRO A 118 -18.23 -3.46 26.66
C PRO A 118 -18.22 -1.98 26.26
N SER A 119 -19.41 -1.39 26.24
CA SER A 119 -19.58 0.01 26.59
C SER A 119 -19.04 0.24 28.01
N SER A 120 -18.30 1.35 28.21
CA SER A 120 -17.71 1.87 29.46
C SER A 120 -16.29 1.34 29.75
N GLN A 121 -15.23 2.14 29.95
CA GLN A 121 -15.11 3.53 30.40
C GLN A 121 -13.84 4.18 29.80
N ALA A 122 -13.98 5.42 29.35
CA ALA A 122 -12.87 6.37 29.28
C ALA A 122 -12.57 6.83 30.71
N ASN A 123 -11.37 6.55 31.22
CA ASN A 123 -10.73 7.35 32.26
C ASN A 123 -9.22 7.09 32.22
N VAL A 124 -8.48 7.90 31.46
CA VAL A 124 -7.04 8.06 31.67
C VAL A 124 -6.87 9.51 32.09
N GLU A 125 -6.81 9.68 33.41
CA GLU A 125 -6.45 10.91 34.08
C GLU A 125 -4.99 11.22 33.71
N TYR A 126 -4.81 12.17 32.79
CA TYR A 126 -3.51 12.76 32.53
C TYR A 126 -3.22 13.76 33.64
N VAL A 127 -2.45 13.33 34.63
CA VAL A 127 -1.75 14.25 35.54
C VAL A 127 -0.32 13.75 35.67
N ASP A 128 0.57 14.37 34.91
CA ASP A 128 1.93 14.62 35.35
C ASP A 128 2.21 16.08 34.96
N GLU A 129 2.00 16.97 35.93
CA GLU A 129 2.54 18.32 35.90
C GLU A 129 4.07 18.20 35.97
N ASP A 130 4.78 18.58 34.91
CA ASP A 130 6.15 19.05 35.03
C ASP A 130 6.24 20.43 34.40
N ASP A 131 5.96 21.40 35.27
CA ASP A 131 6.24 22.82 35.14
C ASP A 131 7.76 23.01 34.99
N SER A 132 8.21 23.08 33.75
CA SER A 132 9.53 23.62 33.42
C SER A 132 9.39 24.65 32.31
N ASN A 133 9.13 25.87 32.77
CA ASN A 133 9.37 27.13 32.07
C ASN A 133 10.64 27.06 31.22
N ASN A 134 10.49 27.12 29.91
CA ASN A 134 11.47 27.73 29.03
C ASN A 134 10.74 28.67 28.06
N ASP A 135 10.61 29.90 28.55
CA ASP A 135 10.52 31.13 27.79
C ASP A 135 11.62 31.14 26.70
N PHE A 136 11.23 31.05 25.41
CA PHE A 136 12.07 31.54 24.30
C PHE A 136 11.22 31.76 23.03
N VAL A 137 10.75 33.00 22.90
CA VAL A 137 10.49 33.80 21.68
C VAL A 137 9.78 33.17 20.47
N ASP A 138 8.58 33.70 20.21
CA ASP A 138 7.99 33.87 18.87
C ASP A 138 8.97 34.63 17.96
N GLU A 139 9.58 33.94 17.00
CA GLU A 139 10.04 34.62 15.79
C GLU A 139 8.97 34.44 14.71
N GLU A 140 8.13 35.46 14.57
CA GLU A 140 7.36 35.65 13.34
C GLU A 140 8.33 35.80 12.17
N GLU A 141 8.35 34.79 11.30
CA GLU A 141 9.01 34.87 10.01
C GLU A 141 8.26 35.89 9.15
N SER A 142 8.70 37.15 9.22
CA SER A 142 8.20 38.23 8.38
C SER A 142 8.54 37.93 6.91
N ILE A 143 7.53 37.60 6.12
CA ILE A 143 7.66 37.50 4.67
C ILE A 143 7.89 38.90 4.12
N ASP A 144 9.07 39.14 3.55
CA ASP A 144 9.44 40.38 2.85
C ASP A 144 8.58 40.56 1.58
N PRO A 145 7.75 41.61 1.48
CA PRO A 145 6.90 41.83 0.31
C PRO A 145 7.64 42.48 -0.87
N THR A 146 8.97 42.65 -0.83
CA THR A 146 9.72 43.38 -1.88
C THR A 146 10.39 42.53 -2.96
N LEU A 147 10.01 41.25 -3.13
CA LEU A 147 10.39 40.48 -4.32
C LEU A 147 9.49 40.84 -5.51
N GLU A 148 9.64 42.09 -5.92
CA GLU A 148 9.14 42.71 -7.13
C GLU A 148 9.96 42.20 -8.33
N GLY A 149 9.29 41.75 -9.39
CA GLY A 149 9.84 41.84 -10.75
C GLY A 149 10.02 40.54 -11.53
N PHE A 150 8.94 40.07 -12.16
CA PHE A 150 9.03 39.62 -13.55
C PHE A 150 8.03 40.43 -14.38
N PRO A 151 8.49 41.27 -15.33
CA PRO A 151 7.57 41.94 -16.24
C PRO A 151 6.99 40.90 -17.21
N MET A 152 5.66 40.84 -17.24
CA MET A 152 4.90 40.11 -18.24
C MET A 152 4.81 41.00 -19.50
N ILE A 153 5.66 40.76 -20.50
CA ILE A 153 5.37 41.01 -21.92
C ILE A 153 6.08 39.95 -22.76
#